data_AF-A0A517TZA5-F1
#
_entry.id   AF-A0A517TZA5-F1
#
_cell.length_a   1.000
_cell.length_b   1.000
_cell.length_c   1.000
_cell.angle_alpha   90.00
_cell.angle_beta   90.00
_cell.angle_gamma   90.00
#
_symmetry.space_group_name_H-M   'P 1'
#
loop_
_entity.id
_entity.type
_entity.pdbx_description
1 polymer ?
#
loop_
_entity_poly.entity_id
_entity_poly.type
_entity_poly.pdbx_seq_one_letter_code
_entity_poly.pdbx_strand_id
1 'polypeptide(L)'
;MERAAGGSTNDEAGRGRRWLAERLTPAQLKALASQGFVAFHRLPSGARCAKLRYRDAARRQRVLYVGTNEELAAGVVAALAECQSSLRRRRQVRALAQRGASAMRTSVRRLEQPLQQIGWRFHGRQPRRRRRPARSAVRPAPSSSLLPAEENNPLSEQSINAAAPASAAEPARASHDDALRRWALALPQPIDASIGWHAATLLEISSLMAEPIKAEILQAENRLETIADLATHTEVMLKTIRQGERLLKMLPRTSRDQEAAAKLAAIH
;
A
#
# COMPACT_ATOMS: atom_id res chain seq x y z
N MET A 1 -30.39 -37.53 8.63
CA MET A 1 -30.01 -36.24 8.02
C MET A 1 -28.54 -36.04 8.25
N GLU A 2 -27.68 -36.36 7.28
CA GLU A 2 -26.28 -35.94 7.27
C GLU A 2 -25.80 -36.12 5.83
N ARG A 3 -25.76 -35.02 5.06
CA ARG A 3 -25.16 -35.00 3.72
C ARG A 3 -23.69 -34.69 3.89
N ALA A 4 -22.85 -35.65 3.50
CA ALA A 4 -21.43 -35.44 3.29
C ALA A 4 -21.22 -34.42 2.15
N ALA A 5 -21.00 -33.16 2.50
CA ALA A 5 -20.55 -32.10 1.59
C ALA A 5 -19.02 -32.02 1.65
N GLY A 6 -18.38 -33.03 1.06
CA GLY A 6 -16.92 -33.12 0.91
C GLY A 6 -16.52 -33.28 -0.56
N GLY A 7 -17.28 -32.69 -1.48
CA GLY A 7 -16.91 -32.64 -2.90
C GLY A 7 -15.62 -31.84 -3.03
N SER A 8 -14.53 -32.52 -3.38
CA SER A 8 -13.20 -31.94 -3.56
C SER A 8 -13.28 -30.74 -4.51
N THR A 9 -13.00 -29.53 -4.01
CA THR A 9 -12.97 -28.28 -4.79
C THR A 9 -12.05 -28.37 -6.03
N ASN A 10 -11.09 -29.30 -6.02
CA ASN A 10 -10.21 -29.60 -7.14
C ASN A 10 -10.95 -30.23 -8.35
N ASP A 11 -11.98 -31.03 -8.11
CA ASP A 11 -12.78 -31.63 -9.18
C ASP A 11 -13.70 -30.60 -9.85
N GLU A 12 -14.26 -29.68 -9.06
CA GLU A 12 -15.11 -28.58 -9.56
C GLU A 12 -14.31 -27.59 -10.42
N ALA A 13 -13.16 -27.13 -9.93
CA ALA A 13 -12.26 -26.29 -10.72
C ALA A 13 -11.75 -27.03 -11.97
N GLY A 14 -11.52 -28.34 -11.86
CA GLY A 14 -11.17 -29.21 -12.99
C GLY A 14 -12.23 -29.23 -14.10
N ARG A 15 -13.51 -29.35 -13.72
CA ARG A 15 -14.64 -29.27 -14.67
C ARG A 15 -14.72 -27.89 -15.34
N GLY A 16 -14.57 -26.82 -14.56
CA GLY A 16 -14.54 -25.45 -15.07
C GLY A 16 -13.40 -25.19 -16.06
N ARG A 17 -12.18 -25.68 -15.75
CA ARG A 17 -11.01 -25.56 -16.63
C ARG A 17 -11.23 -26.25 -17.98
N ARG A 18 -11.76 -27.47 -17.98
CA ARG A 18 -12.09 -28.20 -19.22
C ARG A 18 -13.14 -27.44 -20.04
N TRP A 19 -14.22 -26.99 -19.38
CA TRP A 19 -15.28 -26.24 -20.04
C TRP A 19 -14.76 -24.96 -20.72
N LEU A 20 -13.84 -24.23 -20.07
CA LEU A 20 -13.19 -23.05 -20.63
C LEU A 20 -12.28 -23.41 -21.80
N ALA A 21 -11.45 -24.46 -21.68
CA ALA A 21 -10.51 -24.88 -22.71
C ALA A 21 -11.21 -25.38 -23.99
N GLU A 22 -12.37 -26.04 -23.86
CA GLU A 22 -13.18 -26.51 -25.00
C GLU A 22 -13.80 -25.37 -25.81
N ARG A 23 -14.05 -24.22 -25.17
CA ARG A 23 -14.84 -23.12 -25.76
C ARG A 23 -14.03 -21.89 -26.13
N LEU A 24 -12.81 -21.77 -25.61
CA LEU A 24 -11.99 -20.59 -25.74
C LEU A 24 -10.63 -20.95 -26.32
N THR A 25 -10.19 -20.17 -27.30
CA THR A 25 -8.81 -20.25 -27.79
C THR A 25 -7.82 -19.75 -26.71
N PRO A 26 -6.53 -20.10 -26.80
CA PRO A 26 -5.52 -19.58 -25.87
C PRO A 26 -5.48 -18.04 -25.81
N ALA A 27 -5.69 -17.37 -26.95
CA ALA A 27 -5.77 -15.91 -27.02
C ALA A 27 -7.00 -15.36 -26.26
N GLN A 28 -8.15 -16.04 -26.36
CA GLN A 28 -9.35 -15.65 -25.62
C GLN A 28 -9.22 -15.93 -24.12
N LEU A 29 -8.56 -17.03 -23.72
CA LEU A 29 -8.22 -17.31 -22.32
C LEU A 29 -7.32 -16.22 -21.73
N LYS A 30 -6.34 -15.73 -22.49
CA LYS A 30 -5.49 -14.60 -22.06
C LYS A 30 -6.32 -13.32 -21.88
N ALA A 31 -7.24 -13.03 -22.78
CA ALA A 31 -8.19 -11.92 -22.66
C ALA A 31 -9.10 -12.06 -21.43
N LEU A 32 -9.64 -13.27 -21.20
CA LEU A 32 -10.47 -13.63 -20.05
C LEU A 32 -9.73 -13.42 -18.71
N ALA A 33 -8.46 -13.80 -18.64
CA ALA A 33 -7.62 -13.55 -17.47
C ALA A 33 -7.46 -12.05 -17.15
N SER A 34 -7.58 -11.18 -18.15
CA SER A 34 -7.41 -9.73 -17.93
C SER A 34 -8.66 -9.01 -17.44
N GLN A 35 -9.84 -9.41 -17.92
CA GLN A 35 -11.11 -8.64 -17.80
C GLN A 35 -12.38 -9.50 -17.75
N GLY A 36 -12.27 -10.82 -17.68
CA GLY A 36 -13.42 -11.73 -17.65
C GLY A 36 -14.16 -11.73 -16.31
N PHE A 37 -15.46 -12.00 -16.32
CA PHE A 37 -16.25 -12.25 -15.11
C PHE A 37 -17.47 -13.13 -15.43
N VAL A 38 -17.96 -13.84 -14.41
CA VAL A 38 -19.21 -14.60 -14.48
C VAL A 38 -20.32 -13.77 -13.84
N ALA A 39 -21.39 -13.51 -14.61
CA ALA A 39 -22.59 -12.85 -14.14
C ALA A 39 -23.71 -13.87 -13.92
N PHE A 40 -24.43 -13.74 -12.82
CA PHE A 40 -25.61 -14.57 -12.52
C PHE A 40 -26.88 -13.76 -12.76
N HIS A 41 -27.85 -14.37 -13.43
CA HIS A 41 -29.19 -13.81 -13.67
C HIS A 41 -30.22 -14.80 -13.16
N ARG A 42 -31.31 -14.31 -12.54
CA ARG A 42 -32.46 -15.17 -12.20
C ARG A 42 -33.40 -15.27 -13.40
N LEU A 43 -33.81 -16.48 -13.72
CA LEU A 43 -34.82 -16.76 -14.75
C LEU A 43 -36.24 -16.62 -14.16
N PRO A 44 -37.28 -16.48 -15.00
CA PRO A 44 -38.67 -16.50 -14.53
C PRO A 44 -39.05 -17.75 -13.73
N SER A 45 -38.38 -18.88 -13.99
CA SER A 45 -38.51 -20.13 -13.23
C SER A 45 -37.87 -20.10 -11.84
N GLY A 46 -37.21 -19.00 -11.44
CA GLY A 46 -36.46 -18.88 -10.19
C GLY A 46 -35.02 -19.41 -10.24
N ALA A 47 -34.68 -20.21 -11.26
CA ALA A 47 -33.33 -20.77 -11.42
C ALA A 47 -32.27 -19.69 -11.72
N ARG A 48 -31.03 -19.90 -11.24
CA ARG A 48 -29.88 -19.01 -11.53
C ARG A 48 -29.19 -19.46 -12.81
N CYS A 49 -29.10 -18.57 -13.79
CA CYS A 49 -28.36 -18.78 -15.02
C CYS A 49 -27.05 -18.00 -14.99
N ALA A 50 -25.93 -18.69 -15.19
CA ALA A 50 -24.59 -18.13 -15.24
C ALA A 50 -24.19 -17.79 -16.68
N LYS A 51 -23.60 -16.61 -16.86
CA LYS A 51 -23.07 -16.12 -18.14
C LYS A 51 -21.65 -15.63 -17.93
N LEU A 52 -20.70 -16.18 -18.70
CA LEU A 52 -19.33 -15.71 -18.75
C LEU A 52 -19.22 -14.53 -19.72
N ARG A 53 -18.66 -13.42 -19.27
CA ARG A 53 -18.48 -12.18 -20.04
C ARG A 53 -17.01 -11.81 -20.09
N TYR A 54 -16.50 -11.46 -21.26
CA TYR A 54 -15.13 -10.97 -21.45
C TYR A 54 -15.03 -10.08 -22.69
N ARG A 55 -13.92 -9.36 -22.84
CA ARG A 55 -13.61 -8.61 -24.06
C ARG A 55 -12.50 -9.33 -24.84
N ASP A 56 -12.68 -9.51 -26.14
CA ASP A 56 -11.64 -10.09 -27.00
C ASP A 56 -10.53 -9.06 -27.32
N ALA A 57 -9.52 -9.49 -28.09
CA ALA A 57 -8.40 -8.62 -28.48
C ALA A 57 -8.84 -7.39 -29.29
N ALA A 58 -9.95 -7.49 -30.02
CA ALA A 58 -10.58 -6.38 -30.73
C ALA A 58 -11.50 -5.53 -29.83
N ARG A 59 -11.43 -5.71 -28.50
CA ARG A 59 -12.24 -5.06 -27.46
C ARG A 59 -13.75 -5.33 -27.55
N ARG A 60 -14.18 -6.29 -28.37
CA ARG A 60 -15.60 -6.66 -28.52
C ARG A 60 -16.05 -7.48 -27.32
N GLN A 61 -17.23 -7.17 -26.80
CA GLN A 61 -17.80 -7.94 -25.71
C GLN A 61 -18.28 -9.30 -26.23
N ARG A 62 -17.82 -10.37 -25.58
CA ARG A 62 -18.22 -11.76 -25.82
C ARG A 62 -18.97 -12.26 -24.59
N VAL A 63 -19.99 -13.08 -24.86
CA VAL A 63 -20.80 -13.72 -23.83
C VAL A 63 -20.89 -15.20 -24.15
N LEU A 64 -20.54 -16.04 -23.18
CA LEU A 64 -20.77 -17.48 -23.24
C LEU A 64 -21.77 -17.87 -22.14
N TYR A 65 -22.76 -18.67 -22.53
CA TYR A 65 -23.76 -19.16 -21.59
C TYR A 65 -23.21 -20.41 -20.90
N VAL A 66 -23.03 -20.32 -19.58
CA VAL A 66 -22.64 -21.48 -18.75
C VAL A 66 -23.89 -22.32 -18.44
N GLY A 67 -25.05 -21.67 -18.35
CA GLY A 67 -26.34 -22.32 -18.13
C GLY A 67 -26.78 -22.27 -16.67
N THR A 68 -27.69 -23.16 -16.28
CA THR A 68 -28.30 -23.23 -14.95
C THR A 68 -27.66 -24.25 -14.01
N ASN A 69 -26.65 -25.00 -14.48
CA ASN A 69 -25.92 -25.93 -13.64
C ASN A 69 -25.01 -25.15 -12.67
N GLU A 70 -25.38 -25.14 -11.38
CA GLU A 70 -24.70 -24.37 -10.35
C GLU A 70 -23.28 -24.87 -10.08
N GLU A 71 -23.04 -26.19 -10.10
CA GLU A 71 -21.70 -26.76 -9.91
C GLU A 71 -20.76 -26.38 -11.05
N LEU A 72 -21.25 -26.44 -12.30
CA LEU A 72 -20.46 -26.01 -13.45
C LEU A 72 -20.15 -24.51 -13.36
N ALA A 73 -21.14 -23.69 -12.97
CA ALA A 73 -20.93 -22.27 -12.78
C ALA A 73 -19.90 -21.97 -11.68
N ALA A 74 -19.96 -22.68 -10.55
CA ALA A 74 -18.97 -22.58 -9.48
C ALA A 74 -17.57 -23.00 -9.98
N GLY A 75 -17.47 -24.10 -10.71
CA GLY A 75 -16.22 -24.56 -11.33
C GLY A 75 -15.62 -23.54 -12.30
N VAL A 76 -16.45 -22.91 -13.15
CA VAL A 76 -16.00 -21.85 -14.08
C VAL A 76 -15.55 -20.60 -13.30
N VAL A 77 -16.23 -20.23 -12.22
CA VAL A 77 -15.80 -19.13 -11.34
C VAL A 77 -14.44 -19.43 -10.70
N ALA A 78 -14.25 -20.65 -10.19
CA ALA A 78 -12.99 -21.08 -9.57
C ALA A 78 -11.83 -21.08 -10.60
N ALA A 79 -12.05 -21.68 -11.77
CA ALA A 79 -11.06 -21.70 -12.85
C ALA A 79 -10.71 -20.27 -13.34
N LEU A 80 -11.71 -19.38 -13.44
CA LEU A 80 -11.47 -17.97 -13.76
C LEU A 80 -10.63 -17.28 -12.68
N ALA A 81 -10.92 -17.53 -11.40
CA ALA A 81 -10.17 -16.96 -10.28
C ALA A 81 -8.70 -17.39 -10.32
N GLU A 82 -8.41 -18.65 -10.64
CA GLU A 82 -7.05 -19.16 -10.84
C GLU A 82 -6.33 -18.41 -11.98
N CYS A 83 -6.96 -18.31 -13.16
CA CYS A 83 -6.40 -17.59 -14.31
C CYS A 83 -6.12 -16.11 -13.98
N GLN A 84 -6.97 -15.48 -13.17
CA GLN A 84 -6.85 -14.08 -12.80
C GLN A 84 -5.92 -13.84 -11.61
N SER A 85 -5.54 -14.87 -10.86
CA SER A 85 -4.86 -14.75 -9.57
C SER A 85 -3.55 -13.96 -9.66
N SER A 86 -2.71 -14.24 -10.66
CA SER A 86 -1.44 -13.50 -10.86
C SER A 86 -1.65 -12.04 -11.23
N LEU A 87 -2.62 -11.74 -12.10
CA LEU A 87 -2.91 -10.34 -12.45
C LEU A 87 -3.51 -9.57 -11.27
N ARG A 88 -4.36 -10.21 -10.46
CA ARG A 88 -4.91 -9.62 -9.24
C ARG A 88 -3.81 -9.33 -8.22
N ARG A 89 -2.92 -10.30 -7.96
CA ARG A 89 -1.79 -10.10 -7.04
C ARG A 89 -0.86 -9.00 -7.53
N ARG A 90 -0.50 -8.97 -8.82
CA ARG A 90 0.30 -7.85 -9.38
C ARG A 90 -0.36 -6.49 -9.23
N ARG A 91 -1.67 -6.38 -9.49
CA ARG A 91 -2.43 -5.14 -9.26
C ARG A 91 -2.43 -4.75 -7.78
N GLN A 92 -2.61 -5.72 -6.88
CA GLN A 92 -2.56 -5.51 -5.44
C GLN A 92 -1.18 -5.00 -5.00
N VAL A 93 -0.10 -5.63 -5.44
CA VAL A 93 1.28 -5.19 -5.14
C VAL A 93 1.53 -3.79 -5.68
N ARG A 94 1.11 -3.49 -6.91
CA ARG A 94 1.24 -2.15 -7.50
C ARG A 94 0.48 -1.09 -6.69
N ALA A 95 -0.74 -1.39 -6.28
CA ALA A 95 -1.54 -0.50 -5.45
C ALA A 95 -0.88 -0.26 -4.08
N LEU A 96 -0.35 -1.30 -3.44
CA LEU A 96 0.38 -1.19 -2.18
C LEU A 96 1.70 -0.40 -2.35
N ALA A 97 2.43 -0.61 -3.44
CA ALA A 97 3.63 0.15 -3.77
C ALA A 97 3.33 1.65 -3.93
N GLN A 98 2.24 1.99 -4.63
CA GLN A 98 1.75 3.36 -4.75
C GLN A 98 1.35 3.95 -3.39
N ARG A 99 0.64 3.18 -2.56
CA ARG A 99 0.31 3.57 -1.18
C ARG A 99 1.57 3.82 -0.34
N GLY A 100 2.57 2.96 -0.41
CA GLY A 100 3.85 3.12 0.29
C GLY A 100 4.61 4.36 -0.17
N ALA A 101 4.69 4.60 -1.48
CA ALA A 101 5.28 5.81 -2.04
C ALA A 101 4.54 7.09 -1.62
N SER A 102 3.22 7.05 -1.56
CA SER A 102 2.39 8.15 -1.03
C SER A 102 2.65 8.38 0.45
N ALA A 103 2.61 7.32 1.26
CA ALA A 103 2.87 7.36 2.70
C ALA A 103 4.25 7.96 3.01
N MET A 104 5.30 7.55 2.29
CA MET A 104 6.64 8.13 2.45
C MET A 104 6.67 9.63 2.20
N ARG A 105 6.01 10.12 1.13
CA ARG A 105 5.92 11.55 0.82
C ARG A 105 5.16 12.30 1.91
N THR A 106 4.04 11.76 2.37
CA THR A 106 3.25 12.34 3.45
C THR A 106 4.03 12.40 4.76
N SER A 107 4.75 11.33 5.13
CA SER A 107 5.57 11.30 6.34
C SER A 107 6.66 12.38 6.32
N VAL A 108 7.38 12.55 5.21
CA VAL A 108 8.38 13.62 5.07
C VAL A 108 7.71 14.98 5.23
N ARG A 109 6.63 15.25 4.48
CA ARG A 109 5.91 16.54 4.52
C ARG A 109 5.39 16.88 5.91
N ARG A 110 4.84 15.90 6.64
CA ARG A 110 4.25 16.12 7.97
C ARG A 110 5.29 16.24 9.08
N LEU A 111 6.43 15.54 8.95
CA LEU A 111 7.47 15.55 9.97
C LEU A 111 8.51 16.64 9.76
N GLU A 112 8.62 17.22 8.58
CA GLU A 112 9.68 18.18 8.26
C GLU A 112 9.70 19.39 9.19
N GLN A 113 8.59 20.12 9.33
CA GLN A 113 8.53 21.31 10.18
C GLN A 113 8.76 20.98 11.67
N PRO A 114 8.07 19.99 12.27
CA PRO A 114 8.32 19.63 13.67
C PRO A 114 9.76 19.18 13.94
N LEU A 115 10.37 18.44 13.01
CA LEU A 115 11.77 18.01 13.14
C LEU A 115 12.74 19.21 13.05
N GLN A 116 12.45 20.20 12.20
CA GLN A 116 13.27 21.41 12.09
C GLN A 116 13.33 22.19 13.40
N GLN A 117 12.24 22.25 14.16
CA GLN A 117 12.18 22.93 15.46
C GLN A 117 13.14 22.32 16.49
N ILE A 118 13.38 21.01 16.41
CA ILE A 118 14.32 20.29 17.29
C ILE A 118 15.70 20.06 16.64
N GLY A 119 16.01 20.79 15.56
CA GLY A 119 17.34 20.78 14.91
C GLY A 119 17.58 19.62 13.95
N TRP A 120 16.54 18.91 13.52
CA TRP A 120 16.59 17.85 12.52
C TRP A 120 16.05 18.33 11.16
N ARG A 121 16.54 17.77 10.05
CA ARG A 121 15.98 18.02 8.71
C ARG A 121 16.05 16.77 7.85
N PHE A 122 15.17 16.66 6.87
CA PHE A 122 15.32 15.63 5.85
C PHE A 122 16.38 16.05 4.81
N HIS A 123 17.24 15.11 4.42
CA HIS A 123 18.05 15.20 3.21
C HIS A 123 17.61 14.05 2.29
N GLY A 124 16.81 14.39 1.27
CA GLY A 124 15.99 13.40 0.57
C GLY A 124 15.03 12.73 1.56
N ARG A 125 15.18 11.42 1.76
CA ARG A 125 14.36 10.65 2.73
C ARG A 125 15.06 10.41 4.07
N GLN A 126 16.32 10.81 4.21
CA GLN A 126 17.09 10.54 5.42
C GLN A 126 16.97 11.69 6.41
N PRO A 127 16.51 11.45 7.65
CA PRO A 127 16.58 12.45 8.70
C PRO A 127 18.04 12.66 9.11
N ARG A 128 18.47 13.92 9.17
CA ARG A 128 19.81 14.33 9.56
C ARG A 128 19.74 15.47 10.54
N ARG A 129 20.54 15.39 11.61
CA ARG A 129 20.73 16.50 12.53
C ARG A 129 21.48 17.62 11.83
N ARG A 130 21.03 18.87 11.98
CA ARG A 130 21.83 20.03 11.58
C ARG A 130 23.09 20.03 12.46
N ARG A 131 24.26 20.07 11.82
CA ARG A 131 25.48 20.41 12.56
C ARG A 131 25.27 21.82 13.09
N ARG A 132 25.45 22.03 14.40
CA ARG A 132 25.61 23.40 14.90
C ARG A 132 26.71 24.03 14.05
N PRO A 133 26.51 25.23 13.48
CA PRO A 133 27.64 25.94 12.91
C PRO A 133 28.70 25.97 14.01
N ALA A 134 29.95 25.61 13.66
CA ALA A 134 31.05 25.91 14.55
C ALA A 134 30.86 27.37 14.95
N ARG A 135 30.97 27.68 16.25
CA ARG A 135 31.18 29.07 16.67
C ARG A 135 32.48 29.49 16.00
N SER A 136 32.41 29.90 14.73
CA SER A 136 33.44 30.71 14.14
C SER A 136 33.56 31.86 15.12
N ALA A 137 34.75 32.00 15.70
CA ALA A 137 35.15 33.19 16.41
C ALA A 137 35.12 34.34 15.39
N VAL A 138 33.92 34.78 15.02
CA VAL A 138 33.70 35.99 14.26
C VAL A 138 33.87 37.08 15.30
N ARG A 139 35.11 37.58 15.35
CA ARG A 139 35.43 38.87 15.95
C ARG A 139 34.41 39.88 15.39
N PRO A 140 33.61 40.56 16.23
CA PRO A 140 32.60 41.49 15.74
C PRO A 140 33.33 42.64 15.05
N ALA A 141 33.12 42.78 13.74
CA ALA A 141 33.39 44.03 13.06
C ALA A 141 32.23 45.00 13.38
N PRO A 142 32.52 46.27 13.67
CA PRO A 142 31.49 47.23 14.04
C PRO A 142 30.57 47.53 12.85
N SER A 143 29.31 47.75 13.23
CA SER A 143 28.15 48.07 12.42
C SER A 143 28.41 49.10 11.32
N SER A 144 27.80 48.87 10.16
CA SER A 144 27.23 49.95 9.38
C SER A 144 25.82 49.54 8.94
N SER A 145 24.84 50.14 9.59
CA SER A 145 23.43 50.17 9.25
C SER A 145 23.19 50.92 7.94
N LEU A 146 22.21 50.49 7.14
CA LEU A 146 21.24 51.35 6.43
C LEU A 146 20.15 50.50 5.74
N LEU A 147 18.97 50.49 6.38
CA LEU A 147 17.58 50.60 5.86
C LEU A 147 16.90 49.52 4.98
N PRO A 148 15.55 49.48 5.02
CA PRO A 148 14.74 48.27 4.79
C PRO A 148 14.10 48.25 3.39
N ALA A 149 13.75 47.05 2.93
CA ALA A 149 12.88 46.89 1.77
C ALA A 149 11.74 45.90 2.11
N GLU A 150 10.56 46.52 2.14
CA GLU A 150 9.19 46.03 1.97
C GLU A 150 8.94 44.55 1.64
N GLU A 151 8.00 44.00 2.41
CA GLU A 151 6.77 43.32 1.98
C GLU A 151 6.77 42.61 0.62
N ASN A 152 6.49 41.30 0.65
CA ASN A 152 5.23 40.79 0.11
C ASN A 152 5.01 39.31 0.49
N ASN A 153 3.90 39.09 1.19
CA ASN A 153 3.34 37.81 1.58
C ASN A 153 2.16 37.51 0.65
N PRO A 154 1.96 36.28 0.18
CA PRO A 154 0.61 35.82 -0.09
C PRO A 154 0.26 34.62 0.79
N LEU A 155 -0.79 34.87 1.57
CA LEU A 155 -1.68 33.89 2.17
C LEU A 155 -2.02 32.77 1.16
N SER A 156 -1.94 31.53 1.60
CA SER A 156 -2.67 30.41 0.99
C SER A 156 -3.38 29.66 2.10
N GLU A 157 -4.67 29.97 2.20
CA GLU A 157 -5.63 29.35 3.09
C GLU A 157 -5.82 27.86 2.78
N GLN A 158 -6.07 27.15 3.87
CA GLN A 158 -6.46 25.75 3.91
C GLN A 158 -7.88 25.59 3.37
N SER A 159 -8.09 24.56 2.55
CA SER A 159 -9.40 23.91 2.47
C SER A 159 -9.23 22.44 2.85
N ILE A 160 -9.82 22.12 3.99
CA ILE A 160 -9.89 20.80 4.60
C ILE A 160 -11.17 20.16 4.04
N ASN A 161 -11.05 19.03 3.35
CA ASN A 161 -12.12 18.03 3.25
C ASN A 161 -11.52 16.70 2.79
N ALA A 162 -11.14 15.87 3.77
CA ALA A 162 -10.79 14.46 3.55
C ALA A 162 -11.97 13.60 3.99
N ALA A 163 -12.84 13.25 3.05
CA ALA A 163 -13.82 12.19 3.23
C ALA A 163 -13.11 10.83 3.14
N ALA A 164 -13.18 10.04 4.21
CA ALA A 164 -12.77 8.65 4.24
C ALA A 164 -13.79 7.78 3.50
N PRO A 165 -13.39 6.79 2.68
CA PRO A 165 -14.24 5.66 2.39
C PRO A 165 -13.91 4.50 3.34
N ALA A 166 -14.98 4.01 3.97
CA ALA A 166 -14.98 2.87 4.86
C ALA A 166 -14.63 1.55 4.17
N SER A 167 -14.05 0.69 5.00
CA SER A 167 -13.57 -0.68 4.82
C SER A 167 -14.59 -1.70 4.26
N ALA A 168 -14.07 -2.75 3.61
CA ALA A 168 -14.50 -4.11 3.92
C ALA A 168 -13.34 -5.13 3.76
N ALA A 169 -13.16 -5.94 4.81
CA ALA A 169 -12.41 -7.22 4.95
C ALA A 169 -10.91 -7.22 5.34
N GLU A 170 -10.61 -7.47 6.63
CA GLU A 170 -9.92 -8.69 7.16
C GLU A 170 -9.48 -8.54 8.64
N PRO A 171 -9.88 -9.41 9.60
CA PRO A 171 -9.72 -9.14 11.05
C PRO A 171 -8.42 -9.67 11.71
N ALA A 172 -7.67 -10.59 11.09
CA ALA A 172 -6.54 -11.24 11.80
C ALA A 172 -5.20 -10.48 11.72
N ARG A 173 -4.93 -9.77 10.61
CA ARG A 173 -3.73 -8.91 10.45
C ARG A 173 -3.89 -7.55 11.12
N ALA A 174 -5.12 -7.07 11.23
CA ALA A 174 -5.46 -5.84 11.96
C ALA A 174 -4.89 -5.84 13.39
N SER A 175 -4.84 -7.01 14.06
CA SER A 175 -4.42 -7.11 15.47
C SER A 175 -2.96 -6.74 15.76
N HIS A 176 -2.01 -7.03 14.86
CA HIS A 176 -0.60 -6.71 15.07
C HIS A 176 -0.27 -5.29 14.61
N ASP A 177 -0.85 -4.86 13.49
CA ASP A 177 -0.64 -3.52 12.94
C ASP A 177 -1.34 -2.43 13.81
N ASP A 178 -2.46 -2.76 14.45
CA ASP A 178 -3.07 -1.92 15.49
C ASP A 178 -2.22 -1.82 16.76
N ALA A 179 -1.39 -2.82 17.06
CA ALA A 179 -0.51 -2.75 18.23
C ALA A 179 0.55 -1.65 18.04
N LEU A 180 1.15 -1.55 16.85
CA LEU A 180 2.13 -0.49 16.53
C LEU A 180 1.49 0.90 16.51
N ARG A 181 0.26 1.02 15.99
CA ARG A 181 -0.49 2.30 16.01
C ARG A 181 -0.84 2.72 17.43
N ARG A 182 -1.32 1.80 18.27
CA ARG A 182 -1.62 2.08 19.69
C ARG A 182 -0.36 2.42 20.48
N TRP A 183 0.74 1.70 20.26
CA TRP A 183 2.03 2.02 20.86
C TRP A 183 2.49 3.43 20.48
N ALA A 184 2.38 3.82 19.21
CA ALA A 184 2.77 5.16 18.77
C ALA A 184 1.93 6.25 19.47
N LEU A 185 0.62 6.05 19.62
CA LEU A 185 -0.26 6.99 20.33
C LEU A 185 0.02 7.08 21.83
N ALA A 186 0.62 6.04 22.42
CA ALA A 186 1.03 6.02 23.82
C ALA A 186 2.38 6.73 24.09
N LEU A 187 3.06 7.23 23.05
CA LEU A 187 4.32 7.96 23.22
C LEU A 187 4.06 9.32 23.88
N PRO A 188 4.87 9.72 24.89
CA PRO A 188 4.57 10.87 25.73
C PRO A 188 4.73 12.21 25.01
N GLN A 189 5.59 12.26 23.99
CA GLN A 189 5.87 13.49 23.25
C GLN A 189 5.09 13.50 21.92
N PRO A 190 4.41 14.62 21.57
CA PRO A 190 3.63 14.71 20.32
C PRO A 190 4.46 14.41 19.06
N ILE A 191 5.72 14.83 19.04
CA ILE A 191 6.62 14.54 17.91
C ILE A 191 6.97 13.06 17.83
N ASP A 192 7.19 12.40 18.96
CA ASP A 192 7.50 10.97 19.02
C ASP A 192 6.28 10.15 18.59
N ALA A 193 5.08 10.53 19.05
CA ALA A 193 3.83 9.92 18.61
C ALA A 193 3.62 10.03 17.09
N SER A 194 3.91 11.22 16.52
CA SER A 194 3.83 11.45 15.08
C SER A 194 4.85 10.60 14.30
N ILE A 195 6.11 10.56 14.75
CA ILE A 195 7.16 9.71 14.16
C ILE A 195 6.76 8.23 14.22
N GLY A 196 6.28 7.78 15.38
CA GLY A 196 5.80 6.41 15.61
C GLY A 196 4.64 6.04 14.69
N TRP A 197 3.65 6.92 14.54
CA TRP A 197 2.48 6.69 13.68
C TRP A 197 2.88 6.54 12.21
N HIS A 198 3.76 7.41 11.74
CA HIS A 198 4.28 7.36 10.38
C HIS A 198 5.17 6.14 10.14
N ALA A 199 5.96 5.72 11.14
CA ALA A 199 6.74 4.49 11.06
C ALA A 199 5.83 3.25 11.00
N ALA A 200 4.83 3.16 11.88
CA ALA A 200 3.84 2.09 11.91
C ALA A 200 3.11 1.94 10.57
N THR A 201 2.66 3.07 9.99
CA THR A 201 1.98 3.07 8.68
C THR A 201 2.87 2.53 7.56
N LEU A 202 4.17 2.85 7.56
CA LEU A 202 5.11 2.36 6.55
C LEU A 202 5.36 0.85 6.72
N LEU A 203 5.51 0.38 7.96
CA LEU A 203 5.74 -1.03 8.25
C LEU A 203 4.51 -1.89 7.93
N GLU A 204 3.32 -1.42 8.26
CA GLU A 204 2.04 -2.08 7.88
C GLU A 204 1.93 -2.24 6.36
N ILE A 205 2.15 -1.16 5.59
CA ILE A 205 2.10 -1.24 4.13
C ILE A 205 3.11 -2.28 3.61
N SER A 206 4.33 -2.32 4.17
CA SER A 206 5.33 -3.29 3.76
C SER A 206 4.97 -4.73 4.13
N SER A 207 4.34 -4.96 5.29
CA SER A 207 3.81 -6.25 5.71
C SER A 207 2.75 -6.75 4.72
N LEU A 208 1.81 -5.87 4.33
CA LEU A 208 0.79 -6.18 3.33
C LEU A 208 1.36 -6.51 1.94
N MET A 209 2.55 -6.01 1.61
CA MET A 209 3.24 -6.31 0.34
C MET A 209 3.93 -7.69 0.35
N ALA A 210 4.35 -8.18 1.51
CA ALA A 210 5.21 -9.36 1.61
C ALA A 210 4.56 -10.63 1.04
N GLU A 211 3.32 -10.91 1.45
CA GLU A 211 2.59 -12.12 1.04
C GLU A 211 2.27 -12.18 -0.46
N PRO A 212 1.70 -11.14 -1.10
CA PRO A 212 1.46 -11.19 -2.54
C PRO A 212 2.77 -11.21 -3.35
N ILE A 213 3.86 -10.61 -2.86
CA ILE A 213 5.20 -10.73 -3.48
C ILE A 213 5.71 -12.17 -3.38
N LYS A 214 5.65 -12.78 -2.19
CA LYS A 214 6.05 -14.18 -1.97
C LYS A 214 5.26 -15.13 -2.86
N ALA A 215 3.94 -14.95 -2.95
CA ALA A 215 3.09 -15.76 -3.80
C ALA A 215 3.42 -15.60 -5.29
N GLU A 216 3.77 -14.39 -5.75
CA GLU A 216 4.23 -14.19 -7.13
C GLU A 216 5.62 -14.81 -7.37
N ILE A 217 6.57 -14.72 -6.42
CA ILE A 217 7.89 -15.37 -6.54
C ILE A 217 7.71 -16.88 -6.75
N LEU A 218 6.88 -17.52 -5.93
CA LEU A 218 6.62 -18.97 -6.03
C LEU A 218 5.95 -19.38 -7.34
N GLN A 219 5.18 -18.49 -7.98
CA GLN A 219 4.50 -18.77 -9.26
C GLN A 219 5.28 -18.29 -10.49
N ALA A 220 6.34 -17.50 -10.33
CA ALA A 220 7.03 -16.85 -11.44
C ALA A 220 7.95 -17.78 -12.25
N GLU A 221 7.91 -19.10 -12.01
CA GLU A 221 8.68 -20.12 -12.75
C GLU A 221 8.70 -19.80 -14.26
N ASN A 222 9.85 -19.27 -14.70
CA ASN A 222 10.24 -19.01 -16.09
C ASN A 222 9.57 -17.86 -16.87
N ARG A 223 9.05 -16.80 -16.22
CA ARG A 223 8.55 -15.60 -16.94
C ARG A 223 9.40 -14.35 -16.71
N LEU A 224 10.32 -14.05 -17.64
CA LEU A 224 11.24 -12.88 -17.57
C LEU A 224 10.53 -11.55 -17.31
N GLU A 225 9.40 -11.27 -17.97
CA GLU A 225 8.61 -10.04 -17.74
C GLU A 225 8.09 -9.94 -16.30
N THR A 226 7.84 -11.08 -15.64
CA THR A 226 7.35 -11.13 -14.26
C THR A 226 8.47 -10.82 -13.26
N ILE A 227 9.72 -11.15 -13.60
CA ILE A 227 10.89 -10.94 -12.74
C ILE A 227 11.22 -9.44 -12.59
N ALA A 228 11.17 -8.66 -13.69
CA ALA A 228 11.47 -7.23 -13.65
C ALA A 228 10.45 -6.42 -12.81
N ASP A 229 9.16 -6.71 -12.99
CA ASP A 229 8.08 -6.13 -12.19
C ASP A 229 8.25 -6.48 -10.70
N LEU A 230 8.57 -7.74 -10.41
CA LEU A 230 8.75 -8.24 -9.06
C LEU A 230 9.96 -7.62 -8.36
N ALA A 231 11.07 -7.43 -9.08
CA ALA A 231 12.26 -6.72 -8.59
C ALA A 231 11.91 -5.27 -8.21
N THR A 232 11.18 -4.57 -9.08
CA THR A 232 10.72 -3.19 -8.83
C THR A 232 9.84 -3.11 -7.58
N HIS A 233 8.87 -4.01 -7.45
CA HIS A 233 7.98 -4.04 -6.27
C HIS A 233 8.72 -4.38 -4.97
N THR A 234 9.66 -5.33 -5.03
CA THR A 234 10.51 -5.70 -3.89
C THR A 234 11.38 -4.52 -3.47
N GLU A 235 11.94 -3.77 -4.42
CA GLU A 235 12.72 -2.57 -4.12
C GLU A 235 11.86 -1.50 -3.40
N VAL A 236 10.62 -1.28 -3.84
CA VAL A 236 9.69 -0.36 -3.17
C VAL A 236 9.38 -0.83 -1.75
N MET A 237 9.12 -2.12 -1.55
CA MET A 237 8.89 -2.71 -0.22
C MET A 237 10.09 -2.46 0.70
N LEU A 238 11.32 -2.78 0.25
CA LEU A 238 12.55 -2.58 1.03
C LEU A 238 12.81 -1.10 1.34
N LYS A 239 12.56 -0.19 0.39
CA LYS A 239 12.65 1.26 0.63
C LYS A 239 11.65 1.72 1.70
N THR A 240 10.45 1.15 1.70
CA THR A 240 9.39 1.45 2.68
C THR A 240 9.77 0.96 4.08
N ILE A 241 10.25 -0.29 4.20
CA ILE A 241 10.77 -0.87 5.46
C ILE A 241 11.90 0.00 6.02
N ARG A 242 12.94 0.26 5.22
CA ARG A 242 14.10 1.07 5.63
C ARG A 242 13.69 2.47 6.09
N GLN A 243 12.64 3.04 5.50
CA GLN A 243 12.15 4.34 5.93
C GLN A 243 11.43 4.26 7.28
N GLY A 244 10.58 3.26 7.49
CA GLY A 244 9.96 2.99 8.80
C GLY A 244 11.01 2.80 9.90
N GLU A 245 12.01 1.96 9.65
CA GLU A 245 13.13 1.74 10.59
C GLU A 245 13.92 3.00 10.91
N ARG A 246 14.18 3.85 9.91
CA ARG A 246 14.89 5.12 10.12
C ARG A 246 14.11 6.05 11.03
N LEU A 247 12.78 6.12 10.86
CA LEU A 247 11.91 6.90 11.74
C LEU A 247 11.93 6.34 13.16
N LEU A 248 11.81 5.02 13.34
CA LEU A 248 11.91 4.39 14.68
C LEU A 248 13.25 4.70 15.37
N LYS A 249 14.37 4.67 14.63
CA LYS A 249 15.70 5.02 15.15
C LYS A 249 15.83 6.49 15.59
N MET A 250 14.89 7.37 15.22
CA MET A 250 14.88 8.76 15.69
C MET A 250 14.32 8.91 17.10
N LEU A 251 13.38 8.07 17.52
CA LEU A 251 12.62 8.26 18.78
C LEU A 251 13.50 8.44 20.02
N PRO A 252 14.58 7.64 20.25
CA PRO A 252 15.44 7.85 21.41
C PRO A 252 16.26 9.15 21.33
N ARG A 253 16.41 9.73 20.12
CA ARG A 253 17.22 10.92 19.88
C ARG A 253 16.39 12.20 20.00
N THR A 254 15.15 12.17 19.53
CA THR A 254 14.20 13.29 19.63
C THR A 254 13.82 13.57 21.08
N SER A 255 13.53 12.53 21.85
CA SER A 255 13.26 12.66 23.30
C SER A 255 14.44 13.30 24.05
N ARG A 256 15.68 12.84 23.81
CA ARG A 256 16.89 13.42 24.42
C ARG A 256 17.14 14.87 24.00
N ASP A 257 16.94 15.18 22.72
CA ASP A 257 17.15 16.53 22.19
C ASP A 257 16.10 17.53 22.75
N GLN A 258 14.86 17.09 22.97
CA GLN A 258 13.84 17.90 23.65
C GLN A 258 14.16 18.12 25.12
N GLU A 259 14.60 17.09 25.85
CA GLU A 259 15.03 17.23 27.25
C GLU A 259 16.20 18.22 27.36
N ALA A 260 17.17 18.14 26.45
CA ALA A 260 18.27 19.08 26.38
C ALA A 260 17.81 20.51 26.02
N ALA A 261 16.85 20.66 25.11
CA ALA A 261 16.27 21.96 24.76
C ALA A 261 15.51 22.58 25.94
N ALA A 262 14.71 21.78 26.67
CA ALA A 262 14.00 22.22 27.87
C ALA A 262 14.97 22.65 28.99
N LYS A 263 16.03 21.86 29.23
CA LYS A 263 17.10 22.22 30.17
C LYS A 263 17.80 23.53 29.79
N LEU A 264 18.08 23.75 28.51
CA LEU A 264 18.68 25.00 28.03
C LEU A 264 17.72 26.19 28.14
N ALA A 265 16.42 25.99 27.87
CA ALA A 265 15.42 27.04 28.02
C ALA A 265 15.21 27.44 29.49
N ALA A 266 15.39 26.52 30.45
CA ALA A 266 15.30 26.83 31.88
C ALA A 266 16.52 27.59 32.43
N ILE A 267 17.61 27.69 31.67
CA ILE A 267 18.84 28.41 32.03
C ILE A 267 18.80 29.87 31.55
N HIS A 268 17.87 30.21 30.65
CA HIS A 268 17.70 31.55 30.07
C HIS A 268 16.42 32.21 30.57
#